data_AF-Q2UMB5-F1
#
_entry.id   AF-Q2UMB5-F1
#
_cell.length_a   1.000
_cell.length_b   1.000
_cell.length_c   1.000
_cell.angle_alpha   90.00
_cell.angle_beta   90.00
_cell.angle_gamma   90.00
#
_symmetry.space_group_name_H-M   'P 1'
#
loop_
_entity.id
_entity.type
_entity.pdbx_description
1 polymer ?
#
loop_
_entity_poly.entity_id
_entity_poly.type
_entity_poly.pdbx_seq_one_letter_code
_entity_poly.pdbx_strand_id
1 'polypeptide(L)'
;MLLTMHLSLNYAAVRSVQMTSLNRQRANIVFSTLLNSDTDLDIANFNPTHETHPTPKHSKATQSQKQWQIPTPAQVSKQEKIFETDGILRWVSAPSTQHKLGTCRIGVPLEQFLAPSSTRTGSGSLKTSTPISDLSSLFKSEDYLLFLHRNRQSWDARILLKTSSTTQTQLKAWMHVLLAARVLCSSAKEMRTQEIEYIMDTISKTLTFLNDGSRTDQYMSALTEAGWDLNVAALETRSGRRIACT
;
A
#
# COMPACT_ATOMS: atom_id res chain seq x y z
N MET A 1 -3.05 -36.18 -23.59
CA MET A 1 -1.68 -36.43 -23.10
C MET A 1 -0.68 -35.37 -23.57
N LEU A 2 -0.64 -35.01 -24.86
CA LEU A 2 0.28 -33.95 -25.32
C LEU A 2 -0.03 -32.57 -24.70
N LEU A 3 -1.29 -32.14 -24.69
CA LEU A 3 -1.71 -30.85 -24.13
C LEU A 3 -1.39 -30.72 -22.63
N THR A 4 -1.64 -31.78 -21.86
CA THR A 4 -1.34 -31.81 -20.42
C THR A 4 0.16 -31.73 -20.15
N MET A 5 0.98 -32.35 -20.98
CA MET A 5 2.45 -32.26 -20.90
C MET A 5 2.96 -30.87 -21.31
N HIS A 6 2.38 -30.24 -22.34
CA HIS A 6 2.73 -28.87 -22.71
C HIS A 6 2.35 -27.87 -21.61
N LEU A 7 1.17 -28.01 -21.01
CA LEU A 7 0.75 -27.14 -19.90
C LEU A 7 1.63 -27.32 -18.66
N SER A 8 2.01 -28.56 -18.33
CA SER A 8 2.88 -28.82 -17.16
C SER A 8 4.29 -28.28 -17.38
N LEU A 9 4.85 -28.43 -18.58
CA LEU A 9 6.17 -27.89 -18.91
C LEU A 9 6.17 -26.36 -18.93
N ASN A 10 5.12 -25.74 -19.50
CA ASN A 10 4.95 -24.29 -19.44
C ASN A 10 4.78 -23.78 -18.01
N TYR A 11 4.01 -24.49 -17.18
CA TYR A 11 3.85 -24.17 -15.76
C TYR A 11 5.19 -24.25 -15.01
N ALA A 12 5.96 -25.33 -15.23
CA ALA A 12 7.27 -25.51 -14.60
C ALA A 12 8.28 -24.44 -15.06
N ALA A 13 8.30 -24.11 -16.36
CA ALA A 13 9.14 -23.06 -16.91
C ALA A 13 8.80 -21.70 -16.29
N VAL A 14 7.53 -21.32 -16.24
CA VAL A 14 7.10 -20.04 -15.62
C VAL A 14 7.45 -20.00 -14.13
N ARG A 15 7.28 -21.11 -13.40
CA ARG A 15 7.63 -21.19 -11.97
C ARG A 15 9.13 -21.21 -11.69
N SER A 16 9.96 -21.56 -12.68
CA SER A 16 11.43 -21.57 -12.52
C SER A 16 12.04 -20.15 -12.57
N VAL A 17 11.30 -19.17 -13.11
CA VAL A 17 11.77 -17.79 -13.21
C VAL A 17 11.52 -17.05 -11.90
N GLN A 18 12.60 -16.59 -11.27
CA GLN A 18 12.54 -15.70 -10.10
C GLN A 18 12.70 -14.26 -10.57
N MET A 19 11.63 -13.47 -10.46
CA MET A 19 11.66 -12.05 -10.79
C MET A 19 12.11 -11.22 -9.58
N THR A 20 13.09 -10.33 -9.79
CA THR A 20 13.62 -9.43 -8.76
C THR A 20 12.92 -8.07 -8.72
N SER A 21 12.08 -7.75 -9.72
CA SER A 21 11.27 -6.53 -9.75
C SER A 21 10.01 -6.67 -8.90
N LEU A 22 9.53 -5.60 -8.26
CA LEU A 22 8.27 -5.65 -7.51
C LEU A 22 7.08 -5.30 -8.41
N ASN A 23 6.20 -6.28 -8.65
CA ASN A 23 4.85 -6.01 -9.16
C ASN A 23 3.87 -5.87 -7.98
N ARG A 24 2.59 -5.60 -8.26
CA ARG A 24 1.55 -5.41 -7.23
C ARG A 24 1.41 -6.60 -6.26
N GLN A 25 1.46 -7.82 -6.78
CA GLN A 25 1.34 -9.04 -5.98
C GLN A 25 2.57 -9.24 -5.09
N ARG A 26 3.78 -9.12 -5.64
CA ARG A 26 5.02 -9.24 -4.87
C ARG A 26 5.12 -8.16 -3.82
N ALA A 27 4.76 -6.91 -4.17
CA ALA A 27 4.70 -5.80 -3.23
C ALA A 27 3.75 -6.08 -2.05
N ASN A 28 2.57 -6.67 -2.30
CA ASN A 28 1.67 -7.08 -1.21
C ASN A 28 2.33 -8.07 -0.24
N ILE A 29 2.98 -9.12 -0.77
CA ILE A 29 3.63 -10.14 0.05
C ILE A 29 4.77 -9.50 0.86
N VAL A 30 5.69 -8.83 0.15
CA VAL A 30 6.90 -8.23 0.73
C VAL A 30 6.56 -7.19 1.78
N PHE A 31 5.70 -6.21 1.46
CA PHE A 31 5.38 -5.14 2.39
C PHE A 31 4.53 -5.62 3.56
N SER A 32 3.64 -6.61 3.37
CA SER A 32 2.92 -7.18 4.52
C SER A 32 3.88 -7.88 5.48
N THR A 33 4.82 -8.69 4.97
CA THR A 33 5.81 -9.38 5.82
C THR A 33 6.71 -8.39 6.56
N LEU A 34 7.22 -7.39 5.83
CA LEU A 34 8.05 -6.33 6.38
C LEU A 34 7.32 -5.56 7.49
N LEU A 35 6.11 -5.04 7.21
CA LEU A 35 5.34 -4.26 8.16
C LEU A 35 4.88 -5.07 9.38
N ASN A 36 4.53 -6.35 9.21
CA ASN A 36 4.21 -7.23 10.36
C ASN A 36 5.41 -7.48 11.28
N SER A 37 6.64 -7.36 10.76
CA SER A 37 7.86 -7.55 11.55
C SER A 37 8.40 -6.26 12.16
N ASP A 38 7.83 -5.10 11.82
CA ASP A 38 8.25 -3.84 12.42
C ASP A 38 7.63 -3.69 13.81
N THR A 39 8.48 -3.74 14.84
CA THR A 39 8.07 -3.63 16.24
C THR A 39 7.50 -2.27 16.60
N ASP A 40 7.82 -1.23 15.83
CA ASP A 40 7.27 0.11 16.04
C ASP A 40 5.85 0.25 15.47
N LEU A 41 5.41 -0.71 14.65
CA LEU A 41 4.07 -0.68 14.05
C LEU A 41 3.05 -1.34 14.98
N ASP A 42 2.30 -0.49 15.71
CA ASP A 42 1.11 -0.93 16.43
C ASP A 42 -0.16 -0.44 15.73
N ILE A 43 -0.85 -1.36 15.04
CA ILE A 43 -2.10 -1.08 14.31
C ILE A 43 -3.18 -0.54 15.24
N ALA A 44 -3.19 -0.92 16.53
CA ALA A 44 -4.19 -0.46 17.48
C ALA A 44 -4.02 1.02 17.84
N ASN A 45 -2.78 1.53 17.87
CA ASN A 45 -2.48 2.92 18.20
C ASN A 45 -2.91 3.93 17.13
N PHE A 46 -3.26 3.46 15.93
CA PHE A 46 -3.85 4.32 14.90
C PHE A 46 -5.33 4.61 15.13
N ASN A 47 -6.01 3.86 16.01
CA ASN A 47 -7.43 4.07 16.31
C ASN A 47 -7.62 5.23 17.31
N PRO A 48 -8.52 6.19 17.03
CA PRO A 48 -8.78 7.33 17.91
C PRO A 48 -9.39 7.00 19.28
N THR A 49 -9.92 5.79 19.49
CA THR A 49 -10.70 5.45 20.69
C THR A 49 -9.92 4.50 21.60
N HIS A 50 -9.15 5.05 22.52
CA HIS A 50 -9.07 4.63 23.92
C HIS A 50 -8.06 5.54 24.67
N GLU A 51 -8.57 6.60 25.31
CA GLU A 51 -7.91 7.09 26.53
C GLU A 51 -8.06 6.00 27.59
N THR A 52 -6.99 5.24 27.84
CA THR A 52 -6.86 4.50 29.10
C THR A 52 -5.39 4.35 29.44
N HIS A 53 -4.95 5.16 30.40
CA HIS A 53 -3.76 5.02 31.26
C HIS A 53 -2.45 4.45 30.66
N PRO A 54 -1.38 5.26 30.55
CA PRO A 54 -0.05 4.74 30.32
C PRO A 54 0.44 4.05 31.59
N THR A 55 0.51 2.72 31.57
CA THR A 55 1.41 2.00 32.48
C THR A 55 2.81 2.07 31.87
N PRO A 56 3.80 2.63 32.58
CA PRO A 56 5.15 2.75 32.05
C PRO A 56 5.81 1.37 32.04
N LYS A 57 5.90 0.74 30.88
CA LYS A 57 6.89 -0.32 30.65
C LYS A 57 8.25 0.34 30.49
N HIS A 58 8.87 0.65 31.63
CA HIS A 58 10.32 0.79 31.70
C HIS A 58 10.93 -0.58 31.37
N SER A 59 11.48 -0.72 30.17
CA SER A 59 12.53 -1.69 29.90
C SER A 59 13.69 -0.96 29.26
N LYS A 60 14.67 -0.63 30.11
CA LYS A 60 16.07 -0.48 29.68
C LYS A 60 16.47 -1.79 28.99
N ALA A 61 16.80 -1.74 27.70
CA ALA A 61 17.74 -2.66 27.07
C ALA A 61 18.09 -2.12 25.68
N THR A 62 19.35 -1.67 25.57
CA THR A 62 20.33 -2.03 24.53
C THR A 62 19.84 -2.00 23.08
N GLN A 63 20.55 -1.23 22.25
CA GLN A 63 20.60 -1.30 20.78
C GLN A 63 20.55 -2.77 20.28
N SER A 64 19.34 -3.31 20.15
CA SER A 64 19.10 -4.61 19.54
C SER A 64 18.73 -4.30 18.11
N GLN A 65 19.52 -4.80 17.17
CA GLN A 65 19.35 -4.53 15.74
C GLN A 65 17.89 -4.75 15.34
N LYS A 66 17.29 -3.73 14.73
CA LYS A 66 15.91 -3.76 14.23
C LYS A 66 15.81 -4.84 13.14
N GLN A 67 15.46 -6.06 13.52
CA GLN A 67 15.51 -7.20 12.61
C GLN A 67 14.18 -7.36 11.88
N TRP A 68 14.04 -6.62 10.78
CA TRP A 68 12.92 -6.80 9.86
C TRP A 68 12.99 -8.14 9.14
N GLN A 69 11.84 -8.76 8.92
CA GLN A 69 11.68 -9.95 8.10
C GLN A 69 11.46 -9.52 6.65
N ILE A 70 12.51 -9.66 5.83
CA ILE A 70 12.46 -9.28 4.43
C ILE A 70 12.53 -10.53 3.56
N PRO A 71 11.42 -10.94 2.92
CA PRO A 71 11.44 -12.13 2.10
C PRO A 71 12.21 -11.89 0.80
N THR A 72 13.05 -12.84 0.41
CA THR A 72 13.82 -12.78 -0.84
C THR A 72 12.93 -13.04 -2.05
N PRO A 73 13.36 -12.65 -3.28
CA PRO A 73 12.64 -12.98 -4.51
C PRO A 73 12.28 -14.47 -4.63
N ALA A 74 13.19 -15.36 -4.23
CA ALA A 74 12.97 -16.81 -4.23
C ALA A 74 11.88 -17.26 -3.25
N GLN A 75 11.77 -16.63 -2.08
CA GLN A 75 10.72 -16.93 -1.10
C GLN A 75 9.36 -16.41 -1.55
N VAL A 76 9.32 -15.22 -2.16
CA VAL A 76 8.09 -14.62 -2.68
C VAL A 76 7.56 -15.39 -3.89
N SER A 77 8.43 -15.81 -4.81
CA SER A 77 8.05 -16.60 -6.00
C SER A 77 7.28 -17.89 -5.66
N LYS A 78 7.59 -18.52 -4.51
CA LYS A 78 6.85 -19.70 -4.01
C LYS A 78 5.43 -19.37 -3.55
N GLN A 79 5.17 -18.12 -3.17
CA GLN A 79 3.87 -17.64 -2.66
C GLN A 79 3.01 -16.98 -3.77
N GLU A 80 3.62 -16.63 -4.91
CA GLU A 80 2.92 -16.02 -6.04
C GLU A 80 1.83 -16.96 -6.60
N LYS A 81 0.72 -16.36 -6.99
CA LYS A 81 -0.34 -17.02 -7.78
C LYS A 81 -0.18 -16.60 -9.23
N ILE A 82 -0.22 -17.56 -10.16
CA ILE A 82 -0.13 -17.29 -11.61
C ILE A 82 -1.26 -16.37 -12.07
N PHE A 83 -2.45 -16.52 -11.49
CA PHE A 83 -3.60 -15.67 -11.76
C PHE A 83 -4.01 -14.94 -10.48
N GLU A 84 -3.84 -13.62 -10.47
CA GLU A 84 -4.36 -12.75 -9.42
C GLU A 84 -5.14 -11.59 -10.05
N THR A 85 -6.20 -11.16 -9.37
CA THR A 85 -7.00 -10.01 -9.80
C THR A 85 -6.15 -8.76 -9.77
N ASP A 86 -6.16 -8.01 -10.87
CA ASP A 86 -5.37 -6.79 -10.97
C ASP A 86 -5.75 -5.76 -9.89
N GLY A 87 -4.73 -5.12 -9.31
CA GLY A 87 -4.91 -4.07 -8.31
C GLY A 87 -5.41 -4.54 -6.95
N ILE A 88 -5.50 -5.83 -6.65
CA ILE A 88 -5.96 -6.27 -5.33
C ILE A 88 -4.99 -5.84 -4.22
N LEU A 89 -5.53 -5.31 -3.12
CA LEU A 89 -4.80 -5.08 -1.88
C LEU A 89 -5.03 -6.27 -0.95
N ARG A 90 -3.95 -6.98 -0.64
CA ARG A 90 -3.99 -8.19 0.18
C ARG A 90 -2.92 -8.11 1.27
N TRP A 91 -3.34 -8.23 2.52
CA TRP A 91 -2.44 -8.37 3.65
C TRP A 91 -2.07 -9.83 3.85
N VAL A 92 -0.79 -10.14 3.90
CA VAL A 92 -0.26 -11.48 4.20
C VAL A 92 0.29 -11.49 5.62
N SER A 93 -0.44 -12.13 6.55
CA SER A 93 0.00 -12.24 7.95
C SER A 93 0.88 -13.47 8.17
N ALA A 94 0.50 -14.59 7.57
CA ALA A 94 1.29 -15.81 7.47
C ALA A 94 1.08 -16.40 6.06
N PRO A 95 1.92 -17.34 5.59
CA PRO A 95 1.78 -17.94 4.26
C PRO A 95 0.38 -18.51 3.99
N SER A 96 -0.34 -18.94 5.03
CA SER A 96 -1.70 -19.47 4.97
C SER A 96 -2.82 -18.47 5.24
N THR A 97 -2.53 -17.29 5.81
CA THR A 97 -3.55 -16.30 6.22
C THR A 97 -3.45 -15.02 5.38
N GLN A 98 -4.36 -14.93 4.40
CA GLN A 98 -4.44 -13.80 3.48
C GLN A 98 -5.75 -13.03 3.68
N HIS A 99 -5.66 -11.74 3.97
CA HIS A 99 -6.82 -10.88 4.15
C HIS A 99 -6.95 -9.91 2.97
N LYS A 100 -8.09 -9.95 2.28
CA LYS A 100 -8.39 -8.97 1.23
C LYS A 100 -8.79 -7.66 1.90
N LEU A 101 -8.03 -6.60 1.67
CA LEU A 101 -8.32 -5.26 2.18
C LEU A 101 -9.18 -4.45 1.19
N GLY A 102 -8.96 -4.68 -0.11
CA GLY A 102 -9.59 -3.87 -1.13
C GLY A 102 -8.96 -4.00 -2.52
N THR A 103 -9.12 -2.95 -3.29
CA THR A 103 -8.45 -2.75 -4.58
C THR A 103 -7.76 -1.39 -4.58
N CYS A 104 -6.68 -1.28 -5.33
CA CYS A 104 -5.92 -0.06 -5.55
C CYS A 104 -5.64 0.12 -7.04
N ARG A 105 -5.77 1.36 -7.51
CA ARG A 105 -5.29 1.78 -8.82
C ARG A 105 -4.24 2.86 -8.64
N ILE A 106 -3.08 2.66 -9.27
CA ILE A 106 -1.95 3.58 -9.24
C ILE A 106 -1.73 4.22 -10.60
N GLY A 107 -1.38 5.51 -10.61
CA GLY A 107 -1.21 6.30 -11.83
C GLY A 107 -2.54 6.67 -12.50
N VAL A 108 -3.64 6.73 -11.74
CA VAL A 108 -4.94 7.09 -12.32
C VAL A 108 -4.96 8.57 -12.73
N PRO A 109 -5.65 8.98 -13.81
CA PRO A 109 -5.85 10.39 -14.11
C PRO A 109 -6.67 11.08 -13.00
N LEU A 110 -6.51 12.40 -12.83
CA LEU A 110 -7.20 13.18 -11.79
C LEU A 110 -8.72 13.01 -11.83
N GLU A 111 -9.32 12.96 -13.02
CA GLU A 111 -10.77 12.70 -13.18
C GLU A 111 -11.16 11.36 -12.55
N GLN A 112 -10.39 10.31 -12.81
CA GLN A 112 -10.61 9.01 -12.19
C GLN A 112 -10.25 9.08 -10.71
N PHE A 113 -9.25 9.83 -10.25
CA PHE A 113 -9.00 9.98 -8.82
C PHE A 113 -10.24 10.52 -8.06
N LEU A 114 -10.93 11.51 -8.63
CA LEU A 114 -12.08 12.19 -8.03
C LEU A 114 -13.43 11.51 -8.29
N ALA A 115 -13.54 10.69 -9.34
CA ALA A 115 -14.80 10.09 -9.81
C ALA A 115 -15.68 9.41 -8.73
N PRO A 116 -15.16 8.69 -7.71
CA PRO A 116 -16.02 7.97 -6.75
C PRO A 116 -16.88 8.90 -5.89
N SER A 117 -16.35 10.10 -5.67
CA SER A 117 -16.93 11.12 -4.81
C SER A 117 -17.61 12.22 -5.62
N SER A 118 -17.62 12.09 -6.95
CA SER A 118 -18.03 13.15 -7.86
C SER A 118 -19.50 13.07 -8.23
N THR A 119 -20.21 14.18 -8.06
CA THR A 119 -21.56 14.39 -8.61
C THR A 119 -21.53 15.52 -9.64
N ARG A 120 -22.17 15.27 -10.79
CA ARG A 120 -22.35 16.31 -11.81
C ARG A 120 -23.50 17.21 -11.39
N THR A 121 -23.22 18.50 -11.23
CA THR A 121 -24.26 19.51 -11.01
C THR A 121 -24.93 19.88 -12.33
N GLY A 122 -26.17 20.38 -12.27
CA GLY A 122 -26.90 20.83 -13.47
C GLY A 122 -26.21 21.95 -14.26
N SER A 123 -25.21 22.63 -13.66
CA SER A 123 -24.40 23.67 -14.29
C SER A 123 -23.14 23.12 -15.01
N GLY A 124 -22.94 21.79 -15.05
CA GLY A 124 -21.74 21.17 -15.63
C GLY A 124 -20.50 21.18 -14.73
N SER A 125 -20.59 21.76 -13.51
CA SER A 125 -19.50 21.74 -12.53
C SER A 125 -19.45 20.41 -11.76
N LEU A 126 -18.24 19.93 -11.46
CA LEU A 126 -17.96 18.70 -10.72
C LEU A 126 -17.85 19.01 -9.23
N LYS A 127 -18.80 18.53 -8.42
CA LYS A 127 -18.67 18.56 -6.95
C LYS A 127 -18.09 17.24 -6.50
N THR A 128 -16.95 17.27 -5.81
CA THR A 128 -16.32 16.10 -5.22
C THR A 128 -16.27 16.25 -3.70
N SER A 129 -16.57 15.18 -2.95
CA SER A 129 -16.35 15.13 -1.50
C SER A 129 -14.90 14.79 -1.13
N THR A 130 -14.03 14.48 -2.11
CA THR A 130 -12.61 14.23 -1.84
C THR A 130 -11.91 15.54 -1.45
N PRO A 131 -11.27 15.62 -0.27
CA PRO A 131 -10.65 16.84 0.25
C PRO A 131 -9.31 17.12 -0.43
N ILE A 132 -9.35 17.57 -1.69
CA ILE A 132 -8.15 17.70 -2.54
C ILE A 132 -7.13 18.71 -2.00
N SER A 133 -7.58 19.81 -1.40
CA SER A 133 -6.72 20.83 -0.82
C SER A 133 -5.93 20.28 0.37
N ASP A 134 -6.61 19.54 1.26
CA ASP A 134 -5.99 18.94 2.43
C ASP A 134 -5.01 17.84 2.02
N LEU A 135 -5.37 17.03 1.02
CA LEU A 135 -4.45 16.05 0.43
C LEU A 135 -3.22 16.71 -0.19
N SER A 136 -3.39 17.81 -0.93
CA SER A 136 -2.26 18.51 -1.54
C SER A 136 -1.31 19.08 -0.47
N SER A 137 -1.85 19.55 0.65
CA SER A 137 -1.07 20.02 1.79
C SER A 137 -0.33 18.86 2.47
N LEU A 138 -1.05 17.77 2.77
CA LEU A 138 -0.50 16.59 3.45
C LEU A 138 0.63 15.93 2.65
N PHE A 139 0.48 15.82 1.34
CA PHE A 139 1.43 15.17 0.44
C PHE A 139 2.39 16.17 -0.23
N LYS A 140 2.59 17.35 0.33
CA LYS A 140 3.45 18.38 -0.28
C LYS A 140 4.87 17.86 -0.58
N SER A 141 5.44 17.08 0.34
CA SER A 141 6.79 16.50 0.23
C SER A 141 6.84 15.14 -0.48
N GLU A 142 5.71 14.63 -0.95
CA GLU A 142 5.59 13.30 -1.54
C GLU A 142 5.37 13.38 -3.04
N ASP A 143 5.82 12.38 -3.81
CA ASP A 143 5.63 12.35 -5.27
C ASP A 143 4.31 11.69 -5.71
N TYR A 144 3.33 11.61 -4.81
CA TYR A 144 2.03 11.02 -5.05
C TYR A 144 0.96 11.62 -4.13
N LEU A 145 -0.31 11.48 -4.53
CA LEU A 145 -1.47 11.66 -3.65
C LEU A 145 -2.17 10.31 -3.49
N LEU A 146 -2.70 10.05 -2.30
CA LEU A 146 -3.43 8.82 -1.98
C LEU A 146 -4.79 9.19 -1.37
N PHE A 147 -5.85 8.53 -1.82
CA PHE A 147 -7.13 8.55 -1.11
C PHE A 147 -7.84 7.20 -1.23
N LEU A 148 -8.60 6.84 -0.19
CA LEU A 148 -9.37 5.60 -0.13
C LEU A 148 -10.86 5.92 -0.09
N HIS A 149 -11.64 5.16 -0.85
CA HIS A 149 -13.08 5.27 -0.88
C HIS A 149 -13.68 3.98 -0.35
N ARG A 150 -14.80 4.08 0.38
CA ARG A 150 -15.54 2.90 0.79
C ARG A 150 -16.32 2.34 -0.39
N ASN A 151 -16.08 1.08 -0.74
CA ASN A 151 -16.82 0.35 -1.76
C ASN A 151 -17.45 -0.91 -1.17
N ARG A 152 -18.72 -0.79 -0.76
CA ARG A 152 -19.49 -1.84 -0.08
C ARG A 152 -18.75 -2.38 1.16
N GLN A 153 -18.15 -3.56 1.04
CA GLN A 153 -17.44 -4.26 2.11
C GLN A 153 -15.92 -4.16 2.01
N SER A 154 -15.38 -3.40 1.05
CA SER A 154 -13.93 -3.29 0.81
C SER A 154 -13.50 -1.87 0.49
N TRP A 155 -12.22 -1.58 0.59
CA TRP A 155 -11.67 -0.27 0.23
C TRP A 155 -11.33 -0.19 -1.27
N ASP A 156 -11.64 0.92 -1.92
CA ASP A 156 -11.17 1.28 -3.27
C ASP A 156 -10.21 2.46 -3.18
N ALA A 157 -8.92 2.16 -3.24
CA ALA A 157 -7.86 3.15 -3.14
C ALA A 157 -7.40 3.65 -4.51
N ARG A 158 -7.01 4.92 -4.55
CA ARG A 158 -6.51 5.58 -5.76
C ARG A 158 -5.22 6.31 -5.42
N ILE A 159 -4.18 6.07 -6.22
CA ILE A 159 -2.90 6.75 -6.15
C ILE A 159 -2.74 7.58 -7.42
N LEU A 160 -2.59 8.90 -7.23
CA LEU A 160 -2.26 9.85 -8.28
C LEU A 160 -0.76 10.13 -8.20
N LEU A 161 -0.04 10.05 -9.32
CA LEU A 161 1.40 10.22 -9.34
C LEU A 161 1.77 11.62 -9.82
N LYS A 162 2.71 12.27 -9.11
CA LYS A 162 3.30 13.53 -9.55
C LYS A 162 4.32 13.29 -10.67
N THR A 163 4.64 14.33 -11.44
CA THR A 163 5.63 14.27 -12.51
C THR A 163 7.02 13.85 -12.04
N SER A 164 7.36 14.14 -10.78
CA SER A 164 8.61 13.75 -10.11
C SER A 164 8.66 12.28 -9.65
N SER A 165 7.57 11.52 -9.82
CA SER A 165 7.50 10.14 -9.32
C SER A 165 8.57 9.22 -9.90
N THR A 166 9.29 8.54 -9.02
CA THR A 166 10.23 7.48 -9.34
C THR A 166 9.63 6.11 -9.04
N THR A 167 10.29 5.04 -9.46
CA THR A 167 9.89 3.68 -9.10
C THR A 167 9.81 3.49 -7.58
N GLN A 168 10.77 4.05 -6.83
CA GLN A 168 10.80 3.96 -5.37
C GLN A 168 9.66 4.73 -4.72
N THR A 169 9.30 5.91 -5.24
CA THR A 169 8.14 6.65 -4.70
C THR A 169 6.82 5.96 -5.01
N GLN A 170 6.72 5.25 -6.14
CA GLN A 170 5.57 4.39 -6.43
C GLN A 170 5.48 3.20 -5.47
N LEU A 171 6.62 2.58 -5.14
CA LEU A 171 6.70 1.51 -4.14
C LEU A 171 6.29 2.01 -2.75
N LYS A 172 6.77 3.20 -2.34
CA LYS A 172 6.33 3.89 -1.12
C LYS A 172 4.83 4.14 -1.13
N ALA A 173 4.28 4.63 -2.23
CA ALA A 173 2.84 4.86 -2.37
C ALA A 173 2.03 3.55 -2.22
N TRP A 174 2.52 2.45 -2.79
CA TRP A 174 1.90 1.13 -2.65
C TRP A 174 1.99 0.59 -1.22
N MET A 175 3.12 0.77 -0.54
CA MET A 175 3.30 0.42 0.87
C MET A 175 2.34 1.23 1.76
N HIS A 176 2.25 2.54 1.51
CA HIS A 176 1.38 3.45 2.25
C HIS A 176 -0.09 3.07 2.11
N VAL A 177 -0.58 2.82 0.88
CA VAL A 177 -1.97 2.39 0.70
C VAL A 177 -2.27 1.04 1.34
N LEU A 178 -1.31 0.11 1.31
CA LEU A 178 -1.47 -1.20 1.93
C LEU A 178 -1.62 -1.07 3.45
N LEU A 179 -0.77 -0.24 4.07
CA LEU A 179 -0.81 0.06 5.51
C LEU A 179 -2.11 0.79 5.90
N ALA A 180 -2.45 1.88 5.20
CA ALA A 180 -3.66 2.64 5.45
C ALA A 180 -4.92 1.77 5.33
N ALA A 181 -5.02 0.96 4.27
CA ALA A 181 -6.14 0.03 4.10
C ALA A 181 -6.23 -1.02 5.22
N ARG A 182 -5.08 -1.46 5.76
CA ARG A 182 -5.03 -2.43 6.87
C ARG A 182 -5.55 -1.83 8.17
N VAL A 183 -5.14 -0.59 8.48
CA VAL A 183 -5.63 0.17 9.63
C VAL A 183 -7.14 0.39 9.51
N LEU A 184 -7.60 0.92 8.38
CA LEU A 184 -9.03 1.18 8.13
C LEU A 184 -9.89 -0.09 8.21
N CYS A 185 -9.40 -1.25 7.75
CA CYS A 185 -10.11 -2.53 7.89
C CYS A 185 -10.27 -2.98 9.34
N SER A 186 -9.34 -2.60 10.22
CA SER A 186 -9.36 -3.01 11.63
C SER A 186 -10.40 -2.20 12.43
N SER A 187 -10.79 -1.02 11.93
CA SER A 187 -11.69 -0.08 12.62
C SER A 187 -13.10 0.03 12.00
N ALA A 188 -13.37 -0.65 10.88
CA ALA A 188 -14.59 -0.50 10.07
C ALA A 188 -15.93 -0.85 10.76
N LYS A 189 -15.95 -1.10 12.07
CA LYS A 189 -17.16 -1.38 12.86
C LYS A 189 -17.79 -0.13 13.49
N GLU A 190 -17.08 0.98 13.62
CA GLU A 190 -17.57 2.18 14.33
C GLU A 190 -17.33 3.45 13.50
N MET A 191 -18.30 4.37 13.52
CA MET A 191 -18.36 5.68 12.81
C MET A 191 -18.70 5.69 11.31
N ARG A 192 -19.97 5.98 11.01
CA ARG A 192 -20.48 6.37 9.68
C ARG A 192 -20.55 7.89 9.47
N THR A 193 -20.40 8.70 10.52
CA THR A 193 -20.75 10.14 10.47
C THR A 193 -19.56 11.05 10.12
N GLN A 194 -18.31 10.59 10.29
CA GLN A 194 -17.07 11.34 10.01
C GLN A 194 -16.06 10.51 9.20
N GLU A 195 -16.56 9.78 8.20
CA GLU A 195 -15.73 8.84 7.43
C GLU A 195 -14.54 9.53 6.72
N ILE A 196 -14.75 10.71 6.13
CA ILE A 196 -13.67 11.44 5.42
C ILE A 196 -12.58 11.89 6.40
N GLU A 197 -12.96 12.44 7.55
CA GLU A 197 -12.02 12.90 8.59
C GLU A 197 -11.20 11.71 9.12
N TYR A 198 -11.85 10.59 9.38
CA TYR A 198 -11.19 9.36 9.82
C TYR A 198 -10.23 8.79 8.76
N ILE A 199 -10.62 8.80 7.48
CA ILE A 199 -9.75 8.40 6.37
C ILE A 199 -8.53 9.33 6.28
N MET A 200 -8.73 10.64 6.36
CA MET A 200 -7.65 11.62 6.30
C MET A 200 -6.67 11.48 7.46
N ASP A 201 -7.18 11.30 8.69
CA ASP A 201 -6.38 11.06 9.88
C ASP A 201 -5.56 9.77 9.74
N THR A 202 -6.17 8.69 9.26
CA THR A 202 -5.47 7.41 9.02
C THR A 202 -4.36 7.56 7.98
N ILE A 203 -4.62 8.25 6.86
CA ILE A 203 -3.62 8.52 5.82
C ILE A 203 -2.49 9.37 6.41
N SER A 204 -2.80 10.42 7.17
CA SER A 204 -1.80 11.29 7.79
C SER A 204 -0.89 10.56 8.77
N LYS A 205 -1.48 9.75 9.68
CA LYS A 205 -0.72 8.97 10.66
C LYS A 205 0.15 7.91 10.00
N THR A 206 -0.38 7.19 9.01
CA THR A 206 0.39 6.15 8.31
C THR A 206 1.49 6.74 7.43
N LEU A 207 1.28 7.91 6.83
CA LEU A 207 2.34 8.67 6.15
C LEU A 207 3.45 9.09 7.13
N THR A 208 3.05 9.66 8.26
CA THR A 208 3.99 10.10 9.31
C THR A 208 4.83 8.93 9.80
N PHE A 209 4.21 7.77 10.05
CA PHE A 209 4.92 6.54 10.41
C PHE A 209 5.96 6.13 9.35
N LEU A 210 5.61 6.16 8.06
CA LEU A 210 6.54 5.77 7.00
C LEU A 210 7.68 6.78 6.79
N ASN A 211 7.45 8.05 7.09
CA ASN A 211 8.44 9.13 6.95
C ASN A 211 9.34 9.29 8.16
N ASP A 212 8.89 8.85 9.34
CA ASP A 212 9.63 8.97 10.58
C ASP A 212 11.00 8.27 10.51
N GLY A 213 12.03 8.95 10.99
CA GLY A 213 13.40 8.42 11.08
C GLY A 213 13.99 7.82 9.80
N SER A 214 13.63 8.33 8.61
CA SER A 214 14.00 7.76 7.30
C SER A 214 13.61 6.29 7.13
N ARG A 215 12.54 5.84 7.81
CA ARG A 215 12.09 4.43 7.86
C ARG A 215 11.84 3.86 6.47
N THR A 216 11.22 4.63 5.56
CA THR A 216 11.06 4.21 4.16
C THR A 216 12.41 3.92 3.48
N ASP A 217 13.41 4.78 3.63
CA ASP A 217 14.71 4.61 2.97
C ASP A 217 15.44 3.38 3.51
N GLN A 218 15.32 3.13 4.81
CA GLN A 218 15.85 1.93 5.46
C GLN A 218 15.13 0.66 4.95
N TYR A 219 13.81 0.69 4.79
CA TYR A 219 13.06 -0.41 4.17
C TYR A 219 13.54 -0.67 2.73
N MET A 220 13.70 0.37 1.91
CA MET A 220 14.17 0.22 0.54
C MET A 220 15.61 -0.31 0.47
N SER A 221 16.48 0.14 1.36
CA SER A 221 17.86 -0.36 1.47
C SER A 221 17.88 -1.85 1.81
N ALA A 222 17.11 -2.25 2.82
CA ALA A 222 17.07 -3.64 3.27
C ALA A 222 16.39 -4.57 2.24
N LEU A 223 15.45 -4.06 1.43
CA LEU A 223 14.92 -4.79 0.27
C LEU A 223 15.96 -5.00 -0.83
N THR A 224 16.77 -3.97 -1.10
CA THR A 224 17.86 -4.05 -2.08
C THR A 224 18.90 -5.10 -1.63
N GLU A 225 19.26 -5.10 -0.35
CA GLU A 225 20.15 -6.10 0.25
C GLU A 225 19.59 -7.53 0.16
N ALA A 226 18.27 -7.70 0.24
CA ALA A 226 17.59 -8.99 0.06
C ALA A 226 17.47 -9.45 -1.41
N GLY A 227 17.98 -8.65 -2.37
CA GLY A 227 18.05 -8.98 -3.79
C GLY A 227 16.88 -8.45 -4.64
N TRP A 228 16.11 -7.48 -4.13
CA TRP A 228 15.07 -6.80 -4.91
C TRP A 228 15.66 -5.67 -5.76
N ASP A 229 15.23 -5.59 -7.02
CA ASP A 229 15.50 -4.44 -7.90
C ASP A 229 14.36 -3.43 -7.76
N LEU A 230 14.66 -2.32 -7.08
CA LEU A 230 13.69 -1.25 -6.80
C LEU A 230 13.66 -0.16 -7.88
N ASN A 231 14.52 -0.25 -8.89
CA ASN A 231 14.49 0.67 -10.04
C ASN A 231 13.50 0.20 -11.10
N VAL A 232 13.15 -1.09 -11.06
CA VAL A 232 12.15 -1.71 -11.94
C VAL A 232 10.96 -2.17 -11.10
N ALA A 233 9.88 -1.38 -11.06
CA ALA A 233 8.61 -1.80 -10.45
C ALA A 233 7.50 -1.79 -11.49
N ALA A 234 6.82 -2.93 -11.60
CA ALA A 234 5.66 -3.11 -12.46
C ALA A 234 4.38 -2.86 -11.66
N LEU A 235 4.31 -1.67 -11.02
CA LEU A 235 3.13 -1.25 -10.27
C LEU A 235 2.09 -0.58 -11.19
N GLU A 236 2.52 0.08 -12.26
CA GLU A 236 1.61 0.59 -13.28
C GLU A 236 1.33 -0.48 -14.34
N THR A 237 0.06 -0.85 -14.51
CA THR A 237 -0.36 -1.76 -15.60
C THR A 237 -0.61 -1.01 -16.90
N ARG A 238 -0.74 0.33 -16.84
CA ARG A 238 -0.78 1.26 -17.97
C ARG A 238 -0.07 2.55 -17.52
N SER A 239 0.71 3.17 -18.41
CA SER A 239 1.37 4.44 -18.10
C SER A 239 0.32 5.50 -17.76
N GLY A 240 0.35 5.97 -16.51
CA GLY A 240 -0.64 6.88 -15.94
C GLY A 240 -0.37 8.35 -16.25
N ARG A 241 -1.44 9.17 -16.31
CA ARG A 241 -1.32 10.61 -16.53
C ARG A 241 -0.77 11.28 -15.26
N ARG A 242 0.38 11.94 -15.36
CA ARG A 242 1.05 12.61 -14.23
C ARG A 242 0.47 14.00 -13.99
N ILE A 243 0.49 14.44 -12.73
CA ILE A 243 0.11 15.80 -12.37
C ILE A 243 1.33 16.61 -11.90
N ALA A 244 1.34 17.90 -12.23
CA ALA A 244 2.23 18.86 -11.60
C ALA A 244 1.45 19.58 -10.50
N CYS A 245 1.95 19.55 -9.27
CA CYS A 245 1.46 20.42 -8.20
C CYS A 245 2.38 21.65 -8.20
N THR A 246 1.90 22.77 -8.74
CA THR A 246 2.56 24.08 -8.60
C THR A 246 2.19 24.72 -7.27
#